data_AF-F0YHC1-F1
#
_entry.id   AF-F0YHC1-F1
#
_cell.length_a   1.000
_cell.length_b   1.000
_cell.length_c   1.000
_cell.angle_alpha   90.00
_cell.angle_beta   90.00
_cell.angle_gamma   90.00
#
_symmetry.space_group_name_H-M   'P 1'
#
loop_
_entity.id
_entity.type
_entity.pdbx_description
1 polymer ?
#
loop_
_entity_poly.entity_id
_entity_poly.type
_entity_poly.pdbx_seq_one_letter_code
_entity_poly.pdbx_strand_id
1 'polypeptide(L)'
;SLRHGSEFALWIAFMYLCDRTDLVPRGAKHTDPRSFWLLWLAICVAAACSLRSCRSPKVLAREQTEEWKGWMQLMFLLYHYFAQGQLYNAIRIYIAGYVWMTGYGNFLYYRKSGDFSAVRMCQTLFRLNFFVVVVCVALRNEYMLYYIAPMHTLFTLFVWLALRVAKDRNGDDAVAAGKIVATLAATALLYDVEPVFKAAFGWRPLRDLVAFHDPLHPEFSDELHEWHFRSGLDRYIWIFGMACALGLPYLERRLGALAALDDGARRVAAHGAAACVALAPAVAWVALVFLKDKYAYNALHPYTSWVPVACYIVLRNLTPGLRSKYLHLFTFLGKVTLETYILQFHIWMKTTGLNGSPKFLLVVVEGHFWLNFAVVSAVYFFVSVRVFRLTVALRDALIPDDGD
;
A
#
# COMPACT_ATOMS: atom_id res chain seq x y z
N SER A 1 25.80 -13.71 -5.64
CA SER A 1 24.69 -14.05 -4.73
C SER A 1 25.12 -14.11 -3.27
N LEU A 2 26.19 -14.86 -2.92
CA LEU A 2 26.58 -15.13 -1.53
C LEU A 2 26.77 -13.87 -0.67
N ARG A 3 27.51 -12.86 -1.16
CA ARG A 3 27.71 -11.58 -0.47
C ARG A 3 26.39 -10.88 -0.11
N HIS A 4 25.43 -10.85 -1.03
CA HIS A 4 24.12 -10.25 -0.79
C HIS A 4 23.33 -11.04 0.25
N GLY A 5 23.41 -12.38 0.22
CA GLY A 5 22.81 -13.25 1.23
C GLY A 5 23.39 -13.02 2.63
N SER A 6 24.72 -12.94 2.75
CA SER A 6 25.39 -12.68 4.03
C SER A 6 25.04 -11.30 4.61
N GLU A 7 25.02 -10.25 3.78
CA GLU A 7 24.61 -8.92 4.23
C GLU A 7 23.13 -8.90 4.65
N PHE A 8 22.26 -9.57 3.90
CA PHE A 8 20.85 -9.67 4.25
C PHE A 8 20.66 -10.39 5.59
N ALA A 9 21.35 -11.50 5.82
CA ALA A 9 21.33 -12.22 7.09
C ALA A 9 21.80 -11.34 8.27
N LEU A 10 22.82 -10.50 8.06
CA LEU A 10 23.26 -9.53 9.07
C LEU A 10 22.15 -8.55 9.46
N TRP A 11 21.39 -8.04 8.49
CA TRP A 11 20.27 -7.14 8.78
C TRP A 11 19.10 -7.84 9.48
N ILE A 12 18.86 -9.12 9.18
CA ILE A 12 17.89 -9.94 9.92
C ILE A 12 18.34 -10.17 11.36
N ALA A 13 19.63 -10.46 11.59
CA ALA A 13 20.20 -10.59 12.92
C ALA A 13 20.10 -9.26 13.70
N PHE A 14 20.44 -8.14 13.07
CA PHE A 14 20.31 -6.81 13.67
C PHE A 14 18.85 -6.52 14.10
N MET A 15 17.88 -6.82 13.23
CA MET A 15 16.46 -6.72 13.55
C MET A 15 16.08 -7.57 14.78
N TYR A 16 16.56 -8.82 14.85
CA TYR A 16 16.33 -9.69 16.00
C TYR A 16 16.92 -9.09 17.28
N LEU A 17 18.14 -8.54 17.24
CA LEU A 17 18.77 -7.91 18.39
C LEU A 17 17.97 -6.70 18.88
N CYS A 18 17.49 -5.84 17.97
CA CYS A 18 16.69 -4.67 18.34
C CYS A 18 15.35 -5.03 18.99
N ASP A 19 14.65 -6.06 18.49
CA ASP A 19 13.27 -6.34 18.90
C ASP A 19 13.12 -7.47 19.92
N ARG A 20 13.92 -8.53 19.79
CA ARG A 20 13.79 -9.76 20.60
C ARG A 20 14.71 -9.84 21.80
N THR A 21 15.63 -8.90 21.93
CA THR A 21 16.53 -8.82 23.09
C THR A 21 16.36 -7.49 23.82
N ASP A 22 16.86 -7.43 25.05
CA ASP A 22 16.90 -6.21 25.85
C ASP A 22 18.20 -5.41 25.68
N LEU A 23 19.01 -5.74 24.65
CA LEU A 23 20.24 -4.99 24.33
C LEU A 23 19.95 -3.53 23.98
N VAL A 24 18.81 -3.28 23.33
CA VAL A 24 18.35 -1.92 23.04
C VAL A 24 17.10 -1.62 23.87
N PRO A 25 17.15 -0.58 24.73
CA PRO A 25 16.03 -0.17 25.55
C PRO A 25 14.77 0.18 24.74
N ARG A 26 13.63 0.08 25.43
CA ARG A 26 12.32 0.48 24.89
C ARG A 26 11.77 1.69 25.64
N GLY A 27 11.18 2.62 24.91
CA GLY A 27 10.57 3.83 25.44
C GLY A 27 9.06 3.91 25.17
N ALA A 28 8.37 4.74 25.94
CA ALA A 28 6.98 5.09 25.65
C ALA A 28 6.87 5.88 24.34
N LYS A 29 5.72 5.77 23.66
CA LYS A 29 5.44 6.59 22.47
C LYS A 29 5.18 8.05 22.84
N HIS A 30 5.60 8.94 21.96
CA HIS A 30 5.31 10.36 22.05
C HIS A 30 4.01 10.69 21.32
N THR A 31 2.97 11.08 22.06
CA THR A 31 1.60 11.19 21.53
C THR A 31 1.14 12.61 21.24
N ASP A 32 2.02 13.61 21.38
CA ASP A 32 1.66 15.01 21.17
C ASP A 32 1.29 15.30 19.69
N PRO A 33 0.04 15.71 19.40
CA PRO A 33 -0.39 16.04 18.04
C PRO A 33 0.35 17.23 17.44
N ARG A 34 0.80 18.19 18.26
CA ARG A 34 1.52 19.37 17.74
C ARG A 34 2.86 18.98 17.15
N SER A 35 3.63 18.18 17.89
CA SER A 35 4.89 17.59 17.45
C SER A 35 4.71 16.81 16.14
N PHE A 36 3.65 16.01 16.03
CA PHE A 36 3.32 15.26 14.82
C PHE A 36 3.10 16.17 13.60
N TRP A 37 2.24 17.18 13.73
CA TRP A 37 1.89 18.06 12.61
C TRP A 37 3.04 19.00 12.21
N LEU A 38 3.84 19.46 13.17
CA LEU A 38 5.04 20.26 12.89
C LEU A 38 6.08 19.45 12.12
N LEU A 39 6.31 18.18 12.52
CA LEU A 39 7.20 17.28 11.79
C LEU A 39 6.68 17.00 10.39
N TRP A 40 5.37 16.72 10.24
CA TRP A 40 4.76 16.52 8.93
C TRP A 40 4.89 17.75 8.03
N LEU A 41 4.67 18.95 8.57
CA LEU A 41 4.88 20.20 7.84
C LEU A 41 6.33 20.35 7.38
N ALA A 42 7.31 20.09 8.24
CA ALA A 42 8.73 20.15 7.90
C ALA A 42 9.08 19.18 6.76
N ILE A 43 8.53 17.96 6.80
CA ILE A 43 8.67 16.96 5.72
C ILE A 43 8.04 17.46 4.42
N CYS A 44 6.85 18.06 4.46
CA CYS A 44 6.20 18.63 3.28
C CYS A 44 7.01 19.76 2.66
N VAL A 45 7.62 20.64 3.48
CA VAL A 45 8.52 21.69 3.00
C VAL A 45 9.76 21.09 2.33
N ALA A 46 10.40 20.10 2.95
CA ALA A 46 11.53 19.40 2.35
C ALA A 46 11.15 18.69 1.04
N ALA A 47 9.96 18.07 0.98
CA ALA A 47 9.44 17.45 -0.22
C ALA A 47 9.19 18.48 -1.33
N ALA A 48 8.63 19.65 -1.00
CA ALA A 48 8.41 20.75 -1.96
C ALA A 48 9.71 21.23 -2.61
N CYS A 49 10.82 21.26 -1.85
CA CYS A 49 12.16 21.55 -2.37
C CYS A 49 12.71 20.47 -3.33
N SER A 50 12.03 19.32 -3.47
CA SER A 50 12.43 18.19 -4.32
C SER A 50 11.62 18.06 -5.62
N LEU A 51 10.91 19.12 -6.03
CA LEU A 51 10.05 19.13 -7.21
C LEU A 51 10.84 18.82 -8.50
N ARG A 52 10.37 17.85 -9.29
CA ARG A 52 10.97 17.46 -10.58
C ARG A 52 9.90 17.28 -11.66
N SER A 53 10.32 17.30 -12.92
CA SER A 53 9.45 16.99 -14.07
C SER A 53 9.40 15.48 -14.34
N CYS A 54 8.20 14.96 -14.63
CA CYS A 54 7.98 13.59 -15.12
C CYS A 54 8.70 13.38 -16.46
N ARG A 55 9.24 12.17 -16.69
CA ARG A 55 9.88 11.83 -17.97
C ARG A 55 8.88 11.75 -19.12
N SER A 56 7.69 11.20 -18.84
CA SER A 56 6.58 11.10 -19.79
C SER A 56 5.30 11.52 -19.07
N PRO A 57 4.77 12.74 -19.32
CA PRO A 57 3.60 13.25 -18.62
C PRO A 57 2.33 12.56 -19.13
N LYS A 58 2.00 11.43 -18.53
CA LYS A 58 0.75 10.68 -18.73
C LYS A 58 -0.13 10.76 -17.48
N VAL A 59 -1.40 10.42 -17.61
CA VAL A 59 -2.26 10.32 -16.43
C VAL A 59 -1.73 9.22 -15.53
N LEU A 60 -1.46 9.55 -14.26
CA LEU A 60 -0.86 8.63 -13.28
C LEU A 60 0.47 8.04 -13.77
N ALA A 61 1.39 8.90 -14.23
CA ALA A 61 2.74 8.49 -14.55
C ALA A 61 3.38 7.72 -13.38
N ARG A 62 4.33 6.82 -13.67
CA ARG A 62 4.98 5.97 -12.67
C ARG A 62 5.55 6.79 -11.52
N GLU A 63 6.16 7.94 -11.81
CA GLU A 63 6.72 8.83 -10.79
C GLU A 63 5.64 9.37 -9.84
N GLN A 64 4.42 9.63 -10.33
CA GLN A 64 3.30 10.10 -9.52
C GLN A 64 2.67 8.98 -8.69
N THR A 65 2.61 7.75 -9.20
CA THR A 65 2.11 6.62 -8.40
C THR A 65 3.11 6.23 -7.32
N GLU A 66 4.42 6.28 -7.60
CA GLU A 66 5.45 6.13 -6.55
C GLU A 66 5.44 7.32 -5.56
N GLU A 67 5.26 8.56 -6.02
CA GLU A 67 5.07 9.72 -5.13
C GLU A 67 3.89 9.50 -4.19
N TRP A 68 2.76 9.03 -4.74
CA TRP A 68 1.55 8.74 -3.98
C TRP A 68 1.80 7.70 -2.88
N LYS A 69 2.44 6.58 -3.24
CA LYS A 69 2.87 5.57 -2.26
C LYS A 69 3.76 6.18 -1.18
N GLY A 70 4.74 7.00 -1.56
CA GLY A 70 5.73 7.54 -0.63
C GLY A 70 5.15 8.41 0.46
N TRP A 71 4.27 9.36 0.12
CA TRP A 71 3.67 10.23 1.13
C TRP A 71 2.67 9.45 2.00
N MET A 72 1.90 8.51 1.42
CA MET A 72 1.02 7.62 2.17
C MET A 72 1.80 6.77 3.16
N GLN A 73 2.94 6.21 2.72
CA GLN A 73 3.83 5.42 3.56
C GLN A 73 4.35 6.23 4.73
N LEU A 74 4.86 7.43 4.48
CA LEU A 74 5.45 8.23 5.55
C LEU A 74 4.40 8.65 6.58
N MET A 75 3.19 9.00 6.14
CA MET A 75 2.08 9.29 7.05
C MET A 75 1.65 8.03 7.84
N PHE A 76 1.61 6.86 7.20
CA PHE A 76 1.35 5.57 7.84
C PHE A 76 2.38 5.27 8.95
N LEU A 77 3.66 5.51 8.67
CA LEU A 77 4.75 5.33 9.62
C LEU A 77 4.60 6.28 10.82
N LEU A 78 4.46 7.58 10.56
CA LEU A 78 4.32 8.58 11.64
C LEU A 78 3.07 8.34 12.50
N TYR A 79 1.96 7.91 11.89
CA TYR A 79 0.75 7.53 12.61
C TYR A 79 1.02 6.45 13.68
N HIS A 80 1.78 5.41 13.33
CA HIS A 80 2.13 4.36 14.28
C HIS A 80 3.14 4.85 15.32
N TYR A 81 4.15 5.60 14.90
CA TYR A 81 5.21 6.10 15.79
C TYR A 81 4.66 7.04 16.87
N PHE A 82 3.81 8.00 16.50
CA PHE A 82 3.20 8.97 17.40
C PHE A 82 1.85 8.50 17.98
N ALA A 83 1.43 7.26 17.71
CA ALA A 83 0.15 6.67 18.13
C ALA A 83 -1.08 7.57 17.92
N GLN A 84 -1.17 8.19 16.75
CA GLN A 84 -2.22 9.18 16.42
C GLN A 84 -3.54 8.51 16.00
N GLY A 85 -4.23 7.84 16.93
CA GLY A 85 -5.45 7.05 16.65
C GLY A 85 -6.55 7.78 15.85
N GLN A 86 -6.66 9.10 16.00
CA GLN A 86 -7.58 9.97 15.27
C GLN A 86 -7.43 9.93 13.73
N LEU A 87 -6.27 9.53 13.21
CA LEU A 87 -6.04 9.43 11.77
C LEU A 87 -6.40 8.05 11.19
N TYR A 88 -6.99 7.15 11.98
CA TYR A 88 -7.30 5.79 11.55
C TYR A 88 -8.08 5.74 10.22
N ASN A 89 -9.13 6.55 10.07
CA ASN A 89 -9.93 6.58 8.85
C ASN A 89 -9.10 7.01 7.63
N ALA A 90 -8.16 7.95 7.80
CA ALA A 90 -7.24 8.36 6.74
C ALA A 90 -6.27 7.23 6.37
N ILE A 91 -5.69 6.56 7.38
CA ILE A 91 -4.81 5.41 7.18
C ILE A 91 -5.52 4.30 6.41
N ARG A 92 -6.80 4.06 6.68
CA ARG A 92 -7.61 3.10 5.93
C ARG A 92 -7.75 3.47 4.46
N ILE A 93 -7.96 4.74 4.12
CA ILE A 93 -7.97 5.20 2.72
C ILE A 93 -6.60 4.95 2.06
N TYR A 94 -5.49 5.12 2.78
CA TYR A 94 -4.16 4.89 2.22
C TYR A 94 -3.93 3.42 1.87
N ILE A 95 -4.36 2.51 2.74
CA ILE A 95 -4.33 1.07 2.47
C ILE A 95 -5.21 0.75 1.25
N ALA A 96 -6.42 1.32 1.18
CA ALA A 96 -7.28 1.18 0.01
C ALA A 96 -6.61 1.71 -1.26
N GLY A 97 -5.83 2.79 -1.19
CA GLY A 97 -5.01 3.31 -2.29
C GLY A 97 -3.92 2.34 -2.76
N TYR A 98 -3.25 1.65 -1.84
CA TYR A 98 -2.29 0.59 -2.18
C TYR A 98 -2.96 -0.61 -2.85
N VAL A 99 -4.11 -1.06 -2.33
CA VAL A 99 -4.89 -2.17 -2.90
C VAL A 99 -5.47 -1.77 -4.27
N TRP A 100 -5.91 -0.52 -4.43
CA TRP A 100 -6.30 0.05 -5.71
C TRP A 100 -5.17 -0.05 -6.73
N MET A 101 -3.94 0.36 -6.38
CA MET A 101 -2.78 0.26 -7.26
C MET A 101 -2.45 -1.18 -7.64
N THR A 102 -2.75 -2.15 -6.78
CA THR A 102 -2.59 -3.58 -7.08
C THR A 102 -3.54 -4.01 -8.18
N GLY A 103 -4.81 -3.63 -8.08
CA GLY A 103 -5.81 -3.85 -9.14
C GLY A 103 -5.45 -3.15 -10.45
N TYR A 104 -5.22 -1.84 -10.37
CA TYR A 104 -4.92 -0.98 -11.51
C TYR A 104 -3.63 -1.39 -12.25
N GLY A 105 -2.53 -1.55 -11.51
CA GLY A 105 -1.22 -1.83 -12.07
C GLY A 105 -1.13 -3.22 -12.70
N ASN A 106 -1.62 -4.26 -12.01
CA ASN A 106 -1.64 -5.62 -12.55
C ASN A 106 -2.55 -5.72 -13.78
N PHE A 107 -3.73 -5.10 -13.75
CA PHE A 107 -4.66 -5.14 -14.88
C PHE A 107 -4.06 -4.49 -16.13
N LEU A 108 -3.45 -3.29 -15.99
CA LEU A 108 -2.75 -2.63 -17.09
C LEU A 108 -1.58 -3.48 -17.61
N TYR A 109 -0.80 -4.07 -16.70
CA TYR A 109 0.33 -4.91 -17.08
C TYR A 109 -0.12 -6.10 -17.94
N TYR A 110 -1.06 -6.92 -17.44
CA TYR A 110 -1.48 -8.14 -18.11
C TYR A 110 -2.23 -7.88 -19.42
N ARG A 111 -3.04 -6.81 -19.51
CA ARG A 111 -3.67 -6.43 -20.79
C ARG A 111 -2.66 -5.94 -21.82
N LYS A 112 -1.66 -5.16 -21.40
CA LYS A 112 -0.69 -4.57 -22.33
C LYS A 112 0.38 -5.57 -22.77
N SER A 113 0.93 -6.33 -21.83
CA SER A 113 2.02 -7.27 -22.10
C SER A 113 1.51 -8.60 -22.66
N GLY A 114 0.31 -9.05 -22.28
CA GLY A 114 -0.15 -10.41 -22.54
C GLY A 114 0.68 -11.49 -21.84
N ASP A 115 1.60 -11.10 -20.96
CA ASP A 115 2.53 -12.00 -20.28
C ASP A 115 1.89 -12.58 -19.02
N PHE A 116 1.50 -13.86 -19.11
CA PHE A 116 1.00 -14.66 -18.00
C PHE A 116 1.99 -15.76 -17.60
N SER A 117 3.29 -15.55 -17.82
CA SER A 117 4.34 -16.52 -17.47
C SER A 117 4.39 -16.81 -15.97
N ALA A 118 4.77 -18.04 -15.64
CA ALA A 118 4.97 -18.44 -14.25
C ALA A 118 6.15 -17.69 -13.61
N VAL A 119 7.21 -17.46 -14.38
CA VAL A 119 8.41 -16.71 -13.94
C VAL A 119 8.02 -15.31 -13.46
N ARG A 120 7.23 -14.58 -14.26
CA ARG A 120 6.76 -13.24 -13.88
C ARG A 120 5.92 -13.24 -12.60
N MET A 121 5.04 -14.24 -12.45
CA MET A 121 4.26 -14.41 -11.24
C MET A 121 5.16 -14.67 -10.03
N CYS A 122 6.11 -15.59 -10.16
CA CYS A 122 7.08 -15.91 -9.12
C CYS A 122 7.91 -14.68 -8.70
N GLN A 123 8.41 -13.88 -9.65
CA GLN A 123 9.11 -12.63 -9.37
C GLN A 123 8.25 -11.62 -8.61
N THR A 124 6.97 -11.52 -8.97
CA THR A 124 6.01 -10.62 -8.30
C THR A 124 5.75 -11.08 -6.87
N LEU A 125 5.46 -12.37 -6.68
CA LEU A 125 5.25 -12.97 -5.37
C LEU A 125 6.51 -12.90 -4.50
N PHE A 126 7.69 -13.09 -5.08
CA PHE A 126 8.96 -12.94 -4.38
C PHE A 126 9.12 -11.52 -3.86
N ARG A 127 8.87 -10.51 -4.71
CA ARG A 127 8.99 -9.10 -4.31
C ARG A 127 8.03 -8.70 -3.20
N LEU A 128 6.83 -9.30 -3.18
CA LEU A 128 5.83 -9.05 -2.13
C LEU A 128 6.12 -9.78 -0.82
N ASN A 129 6.67 -11.00 -0.88
CA ASN A 129 6.65 -11.92 0.25
C ASN A 129 8.01 -12.36 0.78
N PHE A 130 9.07 -12.37 -0.03
CA PHE A 130 10.36 -12.94 0.39
C PHE A 130 10.86 -12.33 1.71
N PHE A 131 10.90 -10.99 1.78
CA PHE A 131 11.35 -10.32 2.99
C PHE A 131 10.44 -10.62 4.19
N VAL A 132 9.12 -10.61 3.97
CA VAL A 132 8.13 -10.87 5.01
C VAL A 132 8.27 -12.28 5.57
N VAL A 133 8.37 -13.29 4.70
CA VAL A 133 8.53 -14.70 5.10
C VAL A 133 9.82 -14.90 5.88
N VAL A 134 10.94 -14.32 5.44
CA VAL A 134 12.20 -14.42 6.18
C VAL A 134 12.06 -13.80 7.58
N VAL A 135 11.43 -12.63 7.69
CA VAL A 135 11.21 -11.97 8.98
C VAL A 135 10.29 -12.79 9.87
N CYS A 136 9.21 -13.36 9.34
CA CYS A 136 8.31 -14.26 10.06
C CYS A 136 9.07 -15.46 10.64
N VAL A 137 9.91 -16.11 9.84
CA VAL A 137 10.72 -17.25 10.30
C VAL A 137 11.73 -16.81 11.36
N ALA A 138 12.49 -15.74 11.11
CA ALA A 138 13.54 -15.26 12.00
C ALA A 138 13.00 -14.79 13.36
N LEU A 139 11.83 -14.14 13.37
CA LEU A 139 11.21 -13.58 14.58
C LEU A 139 10.11 -14.47 15.18
N ARG A 140 9.86 -15.63 14.56
CA ARG A 140 8.77 -16.58 14.86
C ARG A 140 7.37 -15.98 14.81
N ASN A 141 7.16 -14.95 13.99
CA ASN A 141 5.84 -14.33 13.83
C ASN A 141 5.00 -15.08 12.78
N GLU A 142 3.69 -15.03 12.95
CA GLU A 142 2.73 -15.43 11.94
C GLU A 142 2.72 -14.44 10.77
N TYR A 143 2.45 -14.94 9.56
CA TYR A 143 2.47 -14.15 8.34
C TYR A 143 1.48 -12.97 8.36
N MET A 144 0.33 -13.18 9.03
CA MET A 144 -0.72 -12.18 9.17
C MET A 144 -0.37 -10.99 10.07
N LEU A 145 0.71 -11.05 10.87
CA LEU A 145 1.21 -9.85 11.56
C LEU A 145 1.46 -8.71 10.55
N TYR A 146 1.92 -9.09 9.35
CA TYR A 146 2.19 -8.20 8.24
C TYR A 146 1.12 -8.28 7.15
N TYR A 147 -0.17 -8.28 7.56
CA TYR A 147 -1.35 -8.58 6.72
C TYR A 147 -1.42 -7.87 5.36
N ILE A 148 -0.74 -6.73 5.19
CA ILE A 148 -0.65 -6.04 3.90
C ILE A 148 -0.06 -6.97 2.83
N ALA A 149 1.01 -7.72 3.14
CA ALA A 149 1.63 -8.64 2.17
C ALA A 149 0.70 -9.79 1.68
N PRO A 150 0.02 -10.56 2.55
CA PRO A 150 -0.95 -11.57 2.12
C PRO A 150 -2.11 -10.95 1.33
N MET A 151 -2.59 -9.79 1.75
CA MET A 151 -3.68 -9.10 1.07
C MET A 151 -3.29 -8.69 -0.37
N HIS A 152 -2.11 -8.09 -0.54
CA HIS A 152 -1.58 -7.76 -1.87
C HIS A 152 -1.33 -9.00 -2.73
N THR A 153 -0.90 -10.10 -2.11
CA THR A 153 -0.75 -11.40 -2.79
C THR A 153 -2.10 -11.91 -3.29
N LEU A 154 -3.13 -11.93 -2.43
CA LEU A 154 -4.48 -12.35 -2.78
C LEU A 154 -5.02 -11.59 -3.98
N PHE A 155 -5.03 -10.26 -3.91
CA PHE A 155 -5.61 -9.44 -4.97
C PHE A 155 -4.78 -9.46 -6.26
N THR A 156 -3.46 -9.67 -6.18
CA THR A 156 -2.62 -9.92 -7.36
C THR A 156 -3.04 -11.23 -8.04
N LEU A 157 -3.23 -12.30 -7.27
CA LEU A 157 -3.69 -13.59 -7.79
C LEU A 157 -5.11 -13.51 -8.37
N PHE A 158 -6.00 -12.74 -7.75
CA PHE A 158 -7.36 -12.54 -8.26
C PHE A 158 -7.38 -11.80 -9.60
N VAL A 159 -6.62 -10.71 -9.75
CA VAL A 159 -6.49 -10.01 -11.04
C VAL A 159 -5.89 -10.94 -12.10
N TRP A 160 -4.84 -11.69 -11.73
CA TRP A 160 -4.22 -12.64 -12.64
C TRP A 160 -5.22 -13.71 -13.09
N LEU A 161 -5.96 -14.33 -12.17
CA LEU A 161 -6.95 -15.36 -12.48
C LEU A 161 -8.05 -14.81 -13.40
N ALA A 162 -8.62 -13.65 -13.07
CA ALA A 162 -9.67 -13.01 -13.86
C ALA A 162 -9.22 -12.74 -15.31
N LEU A 163 -7.98 -12.28 -15.50
CA LEU A 163 -7.44 -12.00 -16.83
C LEU A 163 -6.90 -13.25 -17.54
N ARG A 164 -6.52 -14.30 -16.81
CA ARG A 164 -6.01 -15.56 -17.36
C ARG A 164 -7.10 -16.39 -18.04
N VAL A 165 -8.32 -16.36 -17.52
CA VAL A 165 -9.50 -17.01 -18.14
C VAL A 165 -9.81 -16.31 -19.46
N ALA A 166 -9.88 -17.03 -20.59
CA ALA A 166 -10.07 -16.44 -21.92
C ALA A 166 -9.10 -15.27 -22.21
N LYS A 167 -7.81 -15.46 -21.92
CA LYS A 167 -6.76 -14.42 -22.04
C LYS A 167 -6.68 -13.78 -23.43
N ASP A 168 -6.96 -14.55 -24.49
CA ASP A 168 -6.84 -14.08 -25.89
C ASP A 168 -7.92 -13.04 -26.23
N ARG A 169 -8.97 -12.94 -25.41
CA ARG A 169 -10.06 -11.95 -25.55
C ARG A 169 -9.89 -10.73 -24.63
N ASN A 170 -8.76 -10.58 -23.95
CA ASN A 170 -8.49 -9.42 -23.08
C ASN A 170 -8.36 -8.08 -23.82
N GLY A 171 -8.19 -8.11 -25.15
CA GLY A 171 -8.16 -6.92 -25.99
C GLY A 171 -9.54 -6.26 -26.17
N ASP A 172 -10.62 -7.03 -26.02
CA ASP A 172 -12.00 -6.53 -26.15
C ASP A 172 -12.45 -5.89 -24.82
N ASP A 173 -12.79 -4.60 -24.88
CA ASP A 173 -13.24 -3.82 -23.73
C ASP A 173 -14.55 -4.35 -23.13
N ALA A 174 -15.46 -4.93 -23.93
CA ALA A 174 -16.70 -5.52 -23.44
C ALA A 174 -16.43 -6.80 -22.64
N VAL A 175 -15.52 -7.65 -23.13
CA VAL A 175 -15.07 -8.85 -22.41
C VAL A 175 -14.35 -8.46 -21.11
N ALA A 176 -13.49 -7.45 -21.16
CA ALA A 176 -12.80 -6.95 -19.98
C ALA A 176 -13.78 -6.37 -18.94
N ALA A 177 -14.79 -5.62 -19.37
CA ALA A 177 -15.86 -5.12 -18.50
C ALA A 177 -16.68 -6.27 -17.89
N GLY A 178 -17.04 -7.29 -18.69
CA GLY A 178 -17.73 -8.48 -18.21
C GLY A 178 -16.93 -9.22 -17.13
N LYS A 179 -15.61 -9.32 -17.29
CA LYS A 179 -14.72 -9.89 -16.27
C LYS A 179 -14.69 -9.07 -14.99
N ILE A 180 -14.70 -7.75 -15.06
CA ILE A 180 -14.76 -6.87 -13.88
C ILE A 180 -16.07 -7.10 -13.12
N VAL A 181 -17.21 -7.18 -13.82
CA VAL A 181 -18.52 -7.46 -13.21
C VAL A 181 -18.56 -8.86 -12.59
N ALA A 182 -18.06 -9.88 -13.29
CA ALA A 182 -17.97 -11.23 -12.75
C ALA A 182 -17.07 -11.30 -11.50
N THR A 183 -15.96 -10.57 -11.51
CA THR A 183 -15.04 -10.46 -10.36
C THR A 183 -15.69 -9.78 -9.18
N LEU A 184 -16.51 -8.74 -9.41
CA LEU A 184 -17.30 -8.07 -8.38
C LEU A 184 -18.30 -9.04 -7.73
N ALA A 185 -19.05 -9.79 -8.54
CA ALA A 185 -20.00 -10.79 -8.04
C ALA A 185 -19.31 -11.92 -7.27
N ALA A 186 -18.20 -12.45 -7.78
CA ALA A 186 -17.41 -13.48 -7.10
C ALA A 186 -16.83 -12.98 -5.76
N THR A 187 -16.42 -11.73 -5.70
CA THR A 187 -15.91 -11.12 -4.47
C THR A 187 -17.02 -10.88 -3.45
N ALA A 188 -18.18 -10.41 -3.88
CA ALA A 188 -19.35 -10.30 -3.00
C ALA A 188 -19.72 -11.67 -2.44
N LEU A 189 -19.78 -12.71 -3.28
CA LEU A 189 -20.02 -14.08 -2.85
C LEU A 189 -18.97 -14.57 -1.84
N LEU A 190 -17.68 -14.30 -2.09
CA LEU A 190 -16.58 -14.75 -1.23
C LEU A 190 -16.66 -14.16 0.18
N TYR A 191 -17.01 -12.88 0.33
CA TYR A 191 -16.98 -12.19 1.62
C TYR A 191 -18.34 -12.08 2.30
N ASP A 192 -19.44 -12.05 1.55
CA ASP A 192 -20.78 -11.89 2.11
C ASP A 192 -21.45 -13.26 2.39
N VAL A 193 -20.88 -14.38 1.91
CA VAL A 193 -21.35 -15.75 2.20
C VAL A 193 -20.29 -16.54 2.97
N GLU A 194 -20.47 -16.65 4.29
CA GLU A 194 -19.51 -17.28 5.20
C GLU A 194 -19.08 -18.71 4.82
N PRO A 195 -19.98 -19.62 4.40
CA PRO A 195 -19.57 -20.95 3.91
C PRO A 195 -18.60 -20.88 2.72
N VAL A 196 -18.74 -19.91 1.83
CA VAL A 196 -17.84 -19.73 0.68
C VAL A 196 -16.48 -19.23 1.16
N PHE A 197 -16.44 -18.28 2.09
CA PHE A 197 -15.19 -17.83 2.68
C PHE A 197 -14.44 -18.97 3.38
N LYS A 198 -15.13 -19.74 4.21
CA LYS A 198 -14.56 -20.90 4.91
C LYS A 198 -14.15 -22.02 3.95
N ALA A 199 -14.88 -22.23 2.85
CA ALA A 199 -14.45 -23.16 1.81
C ALA A 199 -13.19 -22.67 1.09
N ALA A 200 -13.06 -21.35 0.85
CA ALA A 200 -11.91 -20.78 0.17
C ALA A 200 -10.64 -20.80 1.04
N PHE A 201 -10.75 -20.46 2.33
CA PHE A 201 -9.59 -20.23 3.22
C PHE A 201 -9.48 -21.19 4.41
N GLY A 202 -10.50 -22.00 4.71
CA GLY A 202 -10.56 -22.85 5.90
C GLY A 202 -9.90 -24.23 5.79
N TRP A 203 -9.34 -24.56 4.63
CA TRP A 203 -8.63 -25.83 4.39
C TRP A 203 -7.11 -25.64 4.47
N ARG A 204 -6.39 -26.70 4.85
CA ARG A 204 -4.92 -26.69 4.94
C ARG A 204 -4.29 -26.97 3.58
N PRO A 205 -3.23 -26.24 3.18
CA PRO A 205 -2.36 -25.40 4.02
C PRO A 205 -2.77 -23.92 4.10
N LEU A 206 -3.81 -23.48 3.38
CA LEU A 206 -4.15 -22.07 3.28
C LEU A 206 -4.61 -21.47 4.61
N ARG A 207 -5.38 -22.22 5.40
CA ARG A 207 -5.78 -21.82 6.75
C ARG A 207 -4.58 -21.47 7.61
N ASP A 208 -3.58 -22.35 7.66
CA ASP A 208 -2.41 -22.17 8.51
C ASP A 208 -1.55 -20.97 8.04
N LEU A 209 -1.59 -20.66 6.72
CA LEU A 209 -0.87 -19.52 6.15
C LEU A 209 -1.47 -18.17 6.56
N VAL A 210 -2.80 -18.08 6.64
CA VAL A 210 -3.54 -16.83 6.95
C VAL A 210 -4.14 -16.81 8.35
N ALA A 211 -3.81 -17.79 9.18
CA ALA A 211 -4.14 -17.80 10.60
C ALA A 211 -3.43 -16.64 11.31
N PHE A 212 -4.11 -16.05 12.30
CA PHE A 212 -3.50 -15.08 13.19
C PHE A 212 -4.04 -15.20 14.62
N HIS A 213 -3.12 -15.24 15.57
CA HIS A 213 -3.38 -15.23 16.99
C HIS A 213 -2.87 -13.91 17.57
N ASP A 214 -3.78 -12.93 17.70
CA ASP A 214 -3.44 -11.62 18.26
C ASP A 214 -3.30 -11.71 19.79
N PRO A 215 -2.11 -11.53 20.37
CA PRO A 215 -1.93 -11.56 21.81
C PRO A 215 -2.65 -10.40 22.54
N LEU A 216 -3.04 -9.34 21.83
CA LEU A 216 -3.79 -8.22 22.40
C LEU A 216 -5.30 -8.40 22.37
N HIS A 217 -5.79 -9.32 21.55
CA HIS A 217 -7.22 -9.61 21.40
C HIS A 217 -7.51 -11.11 21.54
N PRO A 218 -7.22 -11.70 22.72
CA PRO A 218 -7.42 -13.14 22.96
C PRO A 218 -8.90 -13.56 22.91
N GLU A 219 -9.84 -12.59 22.91
CA GLU A 219 -11.27 -12.84 22.72
C GLU A 219 -11.62 -13.39 21.33
N PHE A 220 -10.78 -13.14 20.31
CA PHE A 220 -11.00 -13.67 18.96
C PHE A 220 -10.36 -15.07 18.84
N SER A 221 -11.18 -16.10 19.03
CA SER A 221 -10.75 -17.51 18.98
C SER A 221 -10.72 -18.11 17.57
N ASP A 222 -11.38 -17.48 16.60
CA ASP A 222 -11.30 -17.90 15.20
C ASP A 222 -10.03 -17.33 14.56
N GLU A 223 -9.10 -18.22 14.22
CA GLU A 223 -7.83 -17.91 13.56
C GLU A 223 -8.00 -17.13 12.24
N LEU A 224 -9.15 -17.27 11.56
CA LEU A 224 -9.45 -16.57 10.32
C LEU A 224 -10.13 -15.21 10.53
N HIS A 225 -10.42 -14.82 11.78
CA HIS A 225 -11.11 -13.57 12.09
C HIS A 225 -10.40 -12.35 11.50
N GLU A 226 -9.10 -12.21 11.80
CA GLU A 226 -8.30 -11.09 11.31
C GLU A 226 -8.11 -11.17 9.79
N TRP A 227 -7.98 -12.36 9.21
CA TRP A 227 -7.91 -12.50 7.76
C TRP A 227 -9.19 -12.01 7.07
N HIS A 228 -10.35 -12.48 7.52
CA HIS A 228 -11.65 -12.07 7.01
C HIS A 228 -11.86 -10.56 7.18
N PHE A 229 -11.57 -10.03 8.37
CA PHE A 229 -11.71 -8.61 8.67
C PHE A 229 -10.81 -7.73 7.80
N ARG A 230 -9.50 -8.01 7.77
CA ARG A 230 -8.52 -7.15 7.08
C ARG A 230 -8.69 -7.18 5.56
N SER A 231 -8.82 -8.37 4.98
CA SER A 231 -9.01 -8.52 3.54
C SER A 231 -10.41 -8.08 3.10
N GLY A 232 -11.42 -8.25 3.97
CA GLY A 232 -12.79 -7.82 3.74
C GLY A 232 -12.99 -6.30 3.74
N LEU A 233 -12.15 -5.54 4.44
CA LEU A 233 -12.20 -4.08 4.45
C LEU A 233 -11.91 -3.46 3.07
N ASP A 234 -10.97 -4.03 2.31
CA ASP A 234 -10.54 -3.52 1.00
C ASP A 234 -11.09 -4.34 -0.18
N ARG A 235 -12.11 -5.17 0.05
CA ARG A 235 -12.52 -6.20 -0.91
C ARG A 235 -12.96 -5.68 -2.29
N TYR A 236 -13.44 -4.45 -2.43
CA TYR A 236 -13.89 -3.92 -3.73
C TYR A 236 -12.92 -2.93 -4.40
N ILE A 237 -11.95 -2.39 -3.67
CA ILE A 237 -11.16 -1.26 -4.18
C ILE A 237 -10.16 -1.67 -5.28
N TRP A 238 -9.64 -2.89 -5.26
CA TRP A 238 -8.80 -3.41 -6.34
C TRP A 238 -9.60 -3.64 -7.63
N ILE A 239 -10.89 -4.00 -7.54
CA ILE A 239 -11.80 -4.13 -8.68
C ILE A 239 -12.07 -2.76 -9.30
N PHE A 240 -12.27 -1.74 -8.44
CA PHE A 240 -12.31 -0.36 -8.89
C PHE A 240 -11.01 0.06 -9.59
N GLY A 241 -9.86 -0.42 -9.11
CA GLY A 241 -8.57 -0.30 -9.80
C GLY A 241 -8.58 -0.86 -11.23
N MET A 242 -9.13 -2.06 -11.44
CA MET A 242 -9.32 -2.66 -12.78
C MET A 242 -10.23 -1.79 -13.66
N ALA A 243 -11.33 -1.29 -13.11
CA ALA A 243 -12.26 -0.40 -13.82
C ALA A 243 -11.59 0.93 -14.22
N CYS A 244 -10.81 1.55 -13.33
CA CYS A 244 -10.03 2.74 -13.65
C CYS A 244 -8.99 2.46 -14.74
N ALA A 245 -8.36 1.29 -14.73
CA ALA A 245 -7.41 0.90 -15.77
C ALA A 245 -8.08 0.74 -17.14
N LEU A 246 -9.27 0.14 -17.19
CA LEU A 246 -10.08 0.04 -18.41
C LEU A 246 -10.51 1.42 -18.92
N GLY A 247 -10.94 2.31 -18.02
CA GLY A 247 -11.39 3.68 -18.35
C GLY A 247 -10.28 4.71 -18.56
N LEU A 248 -9.01 4.34 -18.39
CA LEU A 248 -7.87 5.26 -18.46
C LEU A 248 -7.78 6.02 -19.80
N PRO A 249 -7.92 5.37 -20.99
CA PRO A 249 -7.84 6.08 -22.27
C PRO A 249 -8.95 7.13 -22.43
N TYR A 250 -10.15 6.86 -21.89
CA TYR A 250 -11.25 7.81 -21.89
C TYR A 250 -10.92 9.04 -21.03
N LEU A 251 -10.38 8.81 -19.83
CA LEU A 251 -9.95 9.89 -18.94
C LEU A 251 -8.85 10.74 -19.57
N GLU A 252 -7.83 10.11 -20.17
CA GLU A 252 -6.74 10.80 -20.87
C GLU A 252 -7.26 11.69 -22.01
N ARG A 253 -8.20 11.18 -22.81
CA ARG A 253 -8.83 11.95 -23.90
C ARG A 253 -9.59 13.16 -23.37
N ARG A 254 -10.37 13.01 -22.29
CA ARG A 254 -11.17 14.12 -21.71
C ARG A 254 -10.28 15.19 -21.08
N LEU A 255 -9.25 14.80 -20.34
CA LEU A 255 -8.27 15.73 -19.77
C LEU A 255 -7.42 16.40 -20.86
N GLY A 256 -7.11 15.70 -21.94
CA GLY A 256 -6.47 16.27 -23.13
C GLY A 256 -7.34 17.34 -23.80
N ALA A 257 -8.63 17.04 -24.02
CA ALA A 257 -9.58 17.99 -24.59
C ALA A 257 -9.76 19.25 -23.73
N LEU A 258 -9.81 19.10 -22.39
CA LEU A 258 -9.87 20.25 -21.48
C LEU A 258 -8.62 21.13 -21.57
N ALA A 259 -7.43 20.52 -21.66
CA ALA A 259 -6.18 21.25 -21.76
C ALA A 259 -6.02 21.96 -23.12
N ALA A 260 -6.61 21.42 -24.19
CA ALA A 260 -6.53 21.94 -25.56
C ALA A 260 -7.54 23.07 -25.87
N LEU A 261 -8.31 23.56 -24.90
CA LEU A 261 -9.20 24.70 -25.10
C LEU A 261 -8.39 25.98 -25.39
N ASP A 262 -8.67 26.62 -26.54
CA ASP A 262 -7.96 27.82 -27.02
C ASP A 262 -8.25 29.06 -26.18
N ASP A 263 -9.51 29.27 -25.81
CA ASP A 263 -9.93 30.39 -24.96
C ASP A 263 -9.50 30.16 -23.51
N GLY A 264 -8.60 31.02 -23.03
CA GLY A 264 -8.06 30.97 -21.67
C GLY A 264 -9.14 31.08 -20.58
N ALA A 265 -10.16 31.93 -20.77
CA ALA A 265 -11.23 32.11 -19.79
C ALA A 265 -12.10 30.85 -19.71
N ARG A 266 -12.53 30.33 -20.86
CA ARG A 266 -13.27 29.07 -20.96
C ARG A 266 -12.47 27.89 -20.42
N ARG A 267 -11.17 27.83 -20.68
CA ARG A 267 -10.28 26.78 -20.14
C ARG A 267 -10.23 26.81 -18.63
N VAL A 268 -10.04 27.98 -18.01
CA VAL A 268 -10.04 28.13 -16.55
C VAL A 268 -11.38 27.75 -15.96
N ALA A 269 -12.49 28.23 -16.54
CA ALA A 269 -13.84 27.88 -16.11
C ALA A 269 -14.10 26.36 -16.20
N ALA A 270 -13.70 25.70 -17.28
CA ALA A 270 -13.88 24.28 -17.47
C ALA A 270 -13.05 23.43 -16.48
N HIS A 271 -11.80 23.83 -16.19
CA HIS A 271 -11.00 23.18 -15.15
C HIS A 271 -11.60 23.42 -13.76
N GLY A 272 -12.09 24.63 -13.47
CA GLY A 272 -12.78 24.93 -12.22
C GLY A 272 -14.04 24.08 -12.04
N ALA A 273 -14.86 23.97 -13.08
CA ALA A 273 -16.06 23.11 -13.08
C ALA A 273 -15.69 21.64 -12.85
N ALA A 274 -14.67 21.12 -13.54
CA ALA A 274 -14.20 19.75 -13.34
C ALA A 274 -13.65 19.53 -11.92
N ALA A 275 -12.95 20.51 -11.34
CA ALA A 275 -12.51 20.46 -9.94
C ALA A 275 -13.70 20.41 -8.98
N CYS A 276 -14.72 21.24 -9.19
CA CYS A 276 -15.94 21.25 -8.37
C CYS A 276 -16.69 19.92 -8.46
N VAL A 277 -16.85 19.35 -9.67
CA VAL A 277 -17.48 18.05 -9.88
C VAL A 277 -16.71 16.93 -9.18
N ALA A 278 -15.38 17.00 -9.13
CA ALA A 278 -14.56 16.05 -8.38
C ALA A 278 -14.61 16.27 -6.86
N LEU A 279 -14.66 17.53 -6.39
CA LEU A 279 -14.62 17.87 -4.96
C LEU A 279 -15.98 17.71 -4.26
N ALA A 280 -17.10 17.98 -4.93
CA ALA A 280 -18.43 17.85 -4.34
C ALA A 280 -18.70 16.46 -3.71
N PRO A 281 -18.48 15.33 -4.41
CA PRO A 281 -18.64 14.01 -3.80
C PRO A 281 -17.61 13.74 -2.70
N ALA A 282 -16.39 14.29 -2.79
CA ALA A 282 -15.39 14.16 -1.73
C ALA A 282 -15.85 14.86 -0.43
N VAL A 283 -16.37 16.08 -0.53
CA VAL A 283 -16.89 16.85 0.62
C VAL A 283 -18.09 16.14 1.24
N ALA A 284 -19.04 15.69 0.41
CA ALA A 284 -20.19 14.92 0.88
C ALA A 284 -19.74 13.62 1.58
N TRP A 285 -18.79 12.89 0.99
CA TRP A 285 -18.25 11.67 1.59
C TRP A 285 -17.52 11.95 2.91
N VAL A 286 -16.80 13.06 3.02
CA VAL A 286 -16.16 13.46 4.27
C VAL A 286 -17.20 13.67 5.37
N ALA A 287 -18.22 14.47 5.09
CA ALA A 287 -19.27 14.78 6.05
C ALA A 287 -20.11 13.55 6.45
N LEU A 288 -20.44 12.70 5.48
CA LEU A 288 -21.37 11.58 5.68
C LEU A 288 -20.68 10.30 6.16
N VAL A 289 -19.41 10.07 5.80
CA VAL A 289 -18.71 8.79 6.01
C VAL A 289 -17.40 8.98 6.78
N PHE A 290 -16.49 9.83 6.32
CA PHE A 290 -15.13 9.93 6.87
C PHE A 290 -15.09 10.31 8.35
N LEU A 291 -15.98 11.19 8.80
CA LEU A 291 -16.00 11.69 10.18
C LEU A 291 -16.69 10.75 11.17
N LYS A 292 -17.19 9.60 10.71
CA LYS A 292 -17.77 8.58 11.60
C LYS A 292 -16.70 7.96 12.51
N ASP A 293 -17.15 7.42 13.63
CA ASP A 293 -16.29 6.61 14.49
C ASP A 293 -15.75 5.37 13.76
N LYS A 294 -14.73 4.76 14.33
CA LYS A 294 -14.00 3.63 13.74
C LYS A 294 -14.93 2.51 13.26
N TYR A 295 -15.94 2.13 14.05
CA TYR A 295 -16.78 0.97 13.74
C TYR A 295 -17.77 1.30 12.62
N ALA A 296 -18.45 2.45 12.71
CA ALA A 296 -19.37 2.88 11.67
C ALA A 296 -18.64 3.22 10.35
N TYR A 297 -17.42 3.75 10.41
CA TYR A 297 -16.56 3.93 9.24
C TYR A 297 -16.21 2.58 8.60
N ASN A 298 -15.78 1.59 9.39
CA ASN A 298 -15.38 0.28 8.88
C ASN A 298 -16.52 -0.45 8.15
N ALA A 299 -17.77 -0.27 8.59
CA ALA A 299 -18.92 -0.84 7.90
C ALA A 299 -19.14 -0.24 6.49
N LEU A 300 -18.79 1.03 6.29
CA LEU A 300 -19.00 1.75 5.02
C LEU A 300 -17.76 1.78 4.12
N HIS A 301 -16.57 1.58 4.69
CA HIS A 301 -15.30 1.67 3.98
C HIS A 301 -15.20 0.75 2.75
N PRO A 302 -15.60 -0.54 2.80
CA PRO A 302 -15.52 -1.43 1.62
C PRO A 302 -16.27 -0.88 0.40
N TYR A 303 -17.40 -0.21 0.64
CA TYR A 303 -18.32 0.23 -0.40
C TYR A 303 -18.05 1.66 -0.90
N THR A 304 -17.32 2.47 -0.12
CA THR A 304 -17.20 3.92 -0.38
C THR A 304 -15.77 4.42 -0.48
N SER A 305 -14.75 3.59 -0.16
CA SER A 305 -13.33 3.95 -0.26
C SER A 305 -12.87 4.36 -1.66
N TRP A 306 -13.62 3.99 -2.70
CA TRP A 306 -13.35 4.40 -4.08
C TRP A 306 -13.57 5.90 -4.31
N VAL A 307 -14.42 6.56 -3.52
CA VAL A 307 -14.75 7.99 -3.69
C VAL A 307 -13.51 8.88 -3.53
N PRO A 308 -12.79 8.88 -2.37
CA PRO A 308 -11.59 9.71 -2.22
C PRO A 308 -10.48 9.33 -3.23
N VAL A 309 -10.36 8.06 -3.59
CA VAL A 309 -9.39 7.60 -4.60
C VAL A 309 -9.70 8.18 -5.99
N ALA A 310 -10.96 8.10 -6.43
CA ALA A 310 -11.40 8.67 -7.70
C ALA A 310 -11.16 10.19 -7.76
N CYS A 311 -11.50 10.89 -6.67
CA CYS A 311 -11.30 12.33 -6.54
C CYS A 311 -9.81 12.69 -6.62
N TYR A 312 -8.95 11.95 -5.91
CA TYR A 312 -7.50 12.13 -5.97
C TYR A 312 -6.97 11.95 -7.40
N ILE A 313 -7.39 10.89 -8.11
CA ILE A 313 -6.96 10.63 -9.49
C ILE A 313 -7.31 11.80 -10.42
N VAL A 314 -8.55 12.30 -10.37
CA VAL A 314 -8.97 13.42 -11.22
C VAL A 314 -8.22 14.69 -10.86
N LEU A 315 -8.20 15.08 -9.58
CA LEU A 315 -7.59 16.33 -9.13
C LEU A 315 -6.07 16.34 -9.37
N ARG A 316 -5.37 15.24 -9.07
CA ARG A 316 -3.92 15.11 -9.27
C ARG A 316 -3.52 15.23 -10.75
N ASN A 317 -4.44 14.93 -11.67
CA ASN A 317 -4.22 14.92 -13.11
C ASN A 317 -4.93 16.05 -13.87
N LEU A 318 -5.62 16.94 -13.16
CA LEU A 318 -6.56 17.88 -13.77
C LEU A 318 -5.89 18.85 -14.76
N THR A 319 -4.74 19.40 -14.39
CA THR A 319 -3.98 20.34 -15.24
C THR A 319 -2.70 19.71 -15.78
N PRO A 320 -2.17 20.16 -16.93
CA PRO A 320 -0.87 19.70 -17.43
C PRO A 320 0.29 19.94 -16.45
N GLY A 321 0.25 21.05 -15.70
CA GLY A 321 1.26 21.36 -14.68
C GLY A 321 1.28 20.32 -13.56
N LEU A 322 0.12 19.94 -13.03
CA LEU A 322 0.01 18.89 -12.02
C LEU A 322 0.47 17.53 -12.59
N ARG A 323 0.05 17.17 -13.82
CA ARG A 323 0.45 15.91 -14.47
C ARG A 323 1.94 15.76 -14.74
N SER A 324 2.62 16.87 -15.02
CA SER A 324 4.02 16.86 -15.47
C SER A 324 5.03 17.00 -14.33
N LYS A 325 4.58 17.18 -13.08
CA LYS A 325 5.46 17.38 -11.92
C LYS A 325 5.22 16.35 -10.83
N TYR A 326 6.27 16.04 -10.08
CA TYR A 326 6.23 15.16 -8.91
C TYR A 326 7.26 15.58 -7.86
N LEU A 327 7.03 15.21 -6.60
CA LEU A 327 7.96 15.43 -5.49
C LEU A 327 8.92 14.24 -5.36
N HIS A 328 10.20 14.46 -5.66
CA HIS A 328 11.19 13.38 -5.74
C HIS A 328 11.43 12.66 -4.40
N LEU A 329 11.38 13.38 -3.28
CA LEU A 329 11.53 12.79 -1.95
C LEU A 329 10.48 11.70 -1.70
N PHE A 330 9.21 11.99 -1.97
CA PHE A 330 8.14 11.00 -1.82
C PHE A 330 8.27 9.88 -2.87
N THR A 331 8.61 10.19 -4.12
CA THR A 331 8.87 9.14 -5.13
C THR A 331 9.98 8.19 -4.72
N PHE A 332 11.02 8.66 -4.02
CA PHE A 332 12.08 7.80 -3.49
C PHE A 332 11.54 6.89 -2.37
N LEU A 333 10.81 7.45 -1.41
CA LEU A 333 10.20 6.69 -0.31
C LEU A 333 9.19 5.65 -0.81
N GLY A 334 8.44 5.96 -1.88
CA GLY A 334 7.47 5.07 -2.50
C GLY A 334 8.06 3.77 -3.08
N LYS A 335 9.37 3.74 -3.33
CA LYS A 335 10.06 2.53 -3.83
C LYS A 335 10.39 1.53 -2.74
N VAL A 336 10.51 1.98 -1.48
CA VAL A 336 10.98 1.19 -0.33
C VAL A 336 9.88 0.97 0.71
N THR A 337 8.62 0.94 0.27
CA THR A 337 7.44 0.91 1.16
C THR A 337 7.30 -0.39 1.94
N LEU A 338 7.58 -1.53 1.31
CA LEU A 338 7.51 -2.82 1.99
C LEU A 338 8.55 -2.90 3.10
N GLU A 339 9.79 -2.54 2.80
CA GLU A 339 10.88 -2.60 3.77
C GLU A 339 10.63 -1.67 4.95
N THR A 340 10.25 -0.42 4.67
CA THR A 340 9.87 0.54 5.71
C THR A 340 8.67 0.05 6.53
N TYR A 341 7.67 -0.55 5.88
CA TYR A 341 6.50 -1.11 6.58
C TYR A 341 6.87 -2.18 7.60
N ILE A 342 7.76 -3.12 7.27
CA ILE A 342 8.14 -4.21 8.18
C ILE A 342 9.16 -3.73 9.21
N LEU A 343 10.20 -3.01 8.77
CA LEU A 343 11.30 -2.58 9.65
C LEU A 343 10.84 -1.57 10.71
N GLN A 344 9.72 -0.87 10.51
CA GLN A 344 9.19 0.01 11.54
C GLN A 344 8.86 -0.76 12.83
N PHE A 345 8.45 -2.03 12.74
CA PHE A 345 8.04 -2.83 13.91
C PHE A 345 9.23 -3.16 14.81
N HIS A 346 10.42 -3.33 14.21
CA HIS A 346 11.54 -4.01 14.86
C HIS A 346 12.83 -3.18 14.96
N ILE A 347 12.92 -2.07 14.22
CA ILE A 347 14.11 -1.18 14.26
C ILE A 347 13.72 0.25 14.63
N TRP A 348 12.56 0.73 14.19
CA TRP A 348 12.11 2.08 14.53
C TRP A 348 11.29 2.10 15.82
N MET A 349 10.48 1.07 16.01
CA MET A 349 9.69 0.77 17.20
C MET A 349 10.11 -0.60 17.74
N LYS A 350 9.50 -1.00 18.86
CA LYS A 350 9.65 -2.32 19.47
C LYS A 350 8.28 -2.94 19.73
N THR A 351 8.16 -4.23 19.41
CA THR A 351 6.95 -5.02 19.59
C THR A 351 6.73 -5.44 21.04
N THR A 352 5.54 -5.95 21.34
CA THR A 352 5.23 -6.59 22.63
C THR A 352 5.70 -8.04 22.72
N GLY A 353 6.39 -8.58 21.70
CA GLY A 353 6.85 -9.96 21.63
C GLY A 353 6.29 -10.72 20.43
N LEU A 354 6.04 -12.02 20.60
CA LEU A 354 5.52 -12.90 19.56
C LEU A 354 4.17 -12.41 19.05
N ASN A 355 4.02 -12.25 17.72
CA ASN A 355 2.82 -11.68 17.08
C ASN A 355 2.38 -10.32 17.66
N GLY A 356 3.27 -9.64 18.38
CA GLY A 356 2.98 -8.41 19.09
C GLY A 356 2.99 -7.20 18.16
N SER A 357 2.05 -6.28 18.36
CA SER A 357 2.07 -5.00 17.67
C SER A 357 3.13 -4.05 18.27
N PRO A 358 3.65 -3.08 17.49
CA PRO A 358 4.73 -2.20 17.92
C PRO A 358 4.19 -1.11 18.84
N LYS A 359 4.23 -1.36 20.15
CA LYS A 359 3.68 -0.45 21.18
C LYS A 359 4.74 0.47 21.81
N PHE A 360 6.02 0.19 21.63
CA PHE A 360 7.12 0.96 22.21
C PHE A 360 8.01 1.58 21.14
N LEU A 361 8.79 2.58 21.51
CA LEU A 361 9.85 3.15 20.66
C LEU A 361 11.18 2.46 20.95
N LEU A 362 12.00 2.26 19.92
CA LEU A 362 13.39 1.85 20.13
C LEU A 362 14.18 3.07 20.65
N VAL A 363 14.89 2.92 21.77
CA VAL A 363 15.63 4.03 22.40
C VAL A 363 17.12 3.72 22.38
N VAL A 364 17.85 4.50 21.58
CA VAL A 364 19.31 4.52 21.50
C VAL A 364 19.89 5.71 22.26
N VAL A 365 19.16 6.85 22.27
CA VAL A 365 19.57 8.07 22.99
C VAL A 365 18.56 8.35 24.10
N GLU A 366 18.94 8.04 25.33
CA GLU A 366 18.07 8.21 26.49
C GLU A 366 17.83 9.69 26.84
N GLY A 367 16.65 9.99 27.36
CA GLY A 367 16.26 11.34 27.80
C GLY A 367 15.99 12.37 26.70
N HIS A 368 16.32 12.08 25.42
CA HIS A 368 16.26 13.05 24.33
C HIS A 368 15.42 12.53 23.14
N PHE A 369 14.09 12.75 23.19
CA PHE A 369 13.16 12.24 22.18
C PHE A 369 13.55 12.60 20.73
N TRP A 370 13.80 13.88 20.43
CA TRP A 370 14.07 14.32 19.05
C TRP A 370 15.41 13.84 18.52
N LEU A 371 16.43 13.76 19.39
CA LEU A 371 17.74 13.22 19.02
C LEU A 371 17.64 11.70 18.78
N ASN A 372 16.92 10.98 19.64
CA ASN A 372 16.62 9.57 19.43
C ASN A 372 15.85 9.36 18.12
N PHE A 373 14.80 10.14 17.87
CA PHE A 373 14.02 10.10 16.64
C PHE A 373 14.92 10.28 15.42
N ALA A 374 15.81 11.27 15.40
CA ALA A 374 16.70 11.52 14.28
C ALA A 374 17.67 10.35 14.04
N VAL A 375 18.34 9.87 15.10
CA VAL A 375 19.34 8.78 15.01
C VAL A 375 18.68 7.47 14.58
N VAL A 376 17.61 7.06 15.26
CA VAL A 376 16.92 5.79 14.97
C VAL A 376 16.27 5.85 13.60
N SER A 377 15.68 6.99 13.19
CA SER A 377 15.12 7.12 11.84
C SER A 377 16.20 7.01 10.76
N ALA A 378 17.39 7.60 10.96
CA ALA A 378 18.49 7.50 10.01
C ALA A 378 18.94 6.03 9.81
N VAL A 379 19.13 5.29 10.91
CA VAL A 379 19.47 3.86 10.88
C VAL A 379 18.35 3.06 10.21
N TYR A 380 17.11 3.24 10.65
CA TYR A 380 15.93 2.58 10.10
C TYR A 380 15.78 2.78 8.59
N PHE A 381 15.89 4.02 8.10
CA PHE A 381 15.78 4.29 6.66
C PHE A 381 16.97 3.74 5.89
N PHE A 382 18.19 3.83 6.43
CA PHE A 382 19.37 3.24 5.82
C PHE A 382 19.20 1.72 5.63
N VAL A 383 18.81 1.01 6.69
CA VAL A 383 18.58 -0.44 6.64
C VAL A 383 17.45 -0.77 5.65
N SER A 384 16.37 0.02 5.64
CA SER A 384 15.26 -0.16 4.69
C SER A 384 15.73 -0.10 3.23
N VAL A 385 16.56 0.88 2.89
CA VAL A 385 17.12 1.04 1.54
C VAL A 385 18.12 -0.09 1.21
N ARG A 386 18.91 -0.55 2.18
CA ARG A 386 19.82 -1.69 1.97
C ARG A 386 19.05 -2.97 1.70
N VAL A 387 18.09 -3.32 2.56
CA VAL A 387 17.23 -4.50 2.41
C VAL A 387 16.48 -4.46 1.07
N PHE A 388 15.97 -3.30 0.65
CA PHE A 388 15.35 -3.14 -0.67
C PHE A 388 16.28 -3.57 -1.80
N ARG A 389 17.52 -3.06 -1.82
CA ARG A 389 18.48 -3.39 -2.87
C ARG A 389 18.88 -4.87 -2.83
N LEU A 390 19.04 -5.42 -1.63
CA LEU A 390 19.42 -6.82 -1.44
C LEU A 390 18.32 -7.76 -1.93
N THR A 391 17.06 -7.50 -1.57
CA THR A 391 15.93 -8.35 -2.00
C THR A 391 15.69 -8.29 -3.50
N VAL A 392 15.92 -7.14 -4.14
CA VAL A 392 15.91 -7.03 -5.62
C VAL A 392 17.04 -7.87 -6.23
N ALA A 393 18.28 -7.73 -5.74
CA ALA A 393 19.40 -8.51 -6.25
C ALA A 393 19.27 -10.02 -5.99
N LEU A 394 18.64 -10.41 -4.89
CA LEU A 394 18.35 -11.82 -4.58
C LEU A 394 17.26 -12.38 -5.48
N ARG A 395 16.20 -11.61 -5.78
CA ARG A 395 15.19 -12.00 -6.76
C ARG A 395 15.83 -12.29 -8.11
N ASP A 396 16.65 -11.37 -8.62
CA ASP A 396 17.26 -11.49 -9.94
C ASP A 396 18.21 -12.70 -10.02
N ALA A 397 18.86 -13.05 -8.91
CA ALA A 397 19.74 -14.21 -8.83
C ALA A 397 19.00 -15.55 -8.66
N LEU A 398 17.80 -15.56 -8.06
CA LEU A 398 17.07 -16.79 -7.72
C LEU A 398 15.96 -17.11 -8.73
N ILE A 399 15.43 -16.10 -9.41
CA ILE A 399 14.36 -16.20 -10.41
C ILE A 399 14.74 -15.31 -11.60
N PRO A 400 15.78 -15.69 -12.37
CA PRO A 400 16.19 -14.94 -13.56
C PRO A 400 15.08 -14.95 -14.62
N ASP A 401 15.11 -13.98 -15.52
CA ASP A 401 14.26 -14.01 -16.71
C ASP A 401 14.74 -15.13 -17.65
N ASP A 402 13.84 -15.74 -18.44
CA ASP A 402 14.14 -16.88 -19.34
C ASP A 402 15.20 -16.58 -20.45
N GLY A 403 15.83 -15.40 -20.43
CA GLY A 403 16.85 -14.95 -21.37
C GLY A 403 18.24 -14.68 -20.78
N ASP A 404 18.47 -14.96 -19.49
CA ASP A 404 19.77 -14.80 -18.81
C ASP A 404 20.40 -16.14 -18.38
#